data_AF-A0A816QJG9-F1
#
_entry.id   AF-A0A816QJG9-F1
#
_cell.length_a   1.000
_cell.length_b   1.000
_cell.length_c   1.000
_cell.angle_alpha   90.00
_cell.angle_beta   90.00
_cell.angle_gamma   90.00
#
_symmetry.space_group_name_H-M   'P 1'
#
loop_
_entity.id
_entity.type
_entity.pdbx_description
1 polymer ?
#
loop_
_entity_poly.entity_id
_entity_poly.type
_entity_poly.pdbx_seq_one_letter_code
_entity_poly.pdbx_strand_id
1 'polypeptide(L)'
;RYQKAPRELRAAKTKVWWDIKSCPVPGGYDPLLVRRSIESVLYKRKYHGPLTIIAFGNLEDIHVEVLRAYSDTCIIMKHDPFFESACADILGCTSISTIMKEMRNWKYVNISTPVLFISNP
;
A
#
# COMPACT_ATOMS: atom_id res chain seq x y z
N ARG A 1 11.44 -10.07 0.64
CA ARG A 1 11.08 -10.96 -0.51
C ARG A 1 9.70 -11.58 -0.23
N TYR A 2 8.72 -11.39 -1.11
CA TYR A 2 7.37 -11.98 -0.96
C TYR A 2 7.32 -13.43 -1.46
N GLN A 3 6.59 -14.30 -0.75
CA GLN A 3 6.51 -15.74 -1.03
C GLN A 3 5.46 -16.05 -2.11
N LYS A 4 5.48 -17.27 -2.64
CA LYS A 4 4.47 -17.78 -3.56
C LYS A 4 3.19 -18.11 -2.78
N ALA A 5 2.02 -17.81 -3.34
CA ALA A 5 0.74 -18.05 -2.70
C ALA A 5 0.48 -19.56 -2.44
N PRO A 6 0.11 -19.94 -1.20
CA PRO A 6 -0.51 -21.23 -0.89
C PRO A 6 -1.75 -21.46 -1.78
N ARG A 7 -2.11 -22.72 -2.04
CA ARG A 7 -3.19 -23.06 -3.00
C ARG A 7 -4.51 -22.39 -2.62
N GLU A 8 -4.83 -22.44 -1.33
CA GLU A 8 -6.01 -21.87 -0.68
C GLU A 8 -6.07 -20.34 -0.76
N LEU A 9 -4.92 -19.65 -0.93
CA LEU A 9 -4.84 -18.20 -1.01
C LEU A 9 -4.75 -17.67 -2.44
N ARG A 10 -4.67 -18.54 -3.46
CA ARG A 10 -4.46 -18.09 -4.85
C ARG A 10 -5.61 -17.23 -5.36
N ALA A 11 -6.84 -17.61 -5.04
CA ALA A 11 -8.04 -16.86 -5.41
C ALA A 11 -8.48 -15.85 -4.34
N ALA A 12 -7.78 -15.78 -3.21
CA ALA A 12 -8.15 -14.90 -2.10
C ALA A 12 -7.92 -13.43 -2.46
N LYS A 13 -8.76 -12.56 -1.91
CA LYS A 13 -8.59 -11.11 -2.00
C LYS A 13 -7.23 -10.73 -1.42
N THR A 14 -6.44 -9.99 -2.19
CA THR A 14 -5.11 -9.52 -1.80
C THR A 14 -5.17 -8.04 -1.54
N LYS A 15 -4.57 -7.60 -0.42
CA LYS A 15 -4.48 -6.19 -0.06
C LYS A 15 -3.01 -5.77 0.03
N VAL A 16 -2.64 -4.76 -0.73
CA VAL A 16 -1.30 -4.16 -0.74
C VAL A 16 -1.38 -2.80 -0.07
N TRP A 17 -0.54 -2.61 0.94
CA TRP A 17 -0.32 -1.33 1.60
C TRP A 17 1.05 -0.83 1.18
N TRP A 18 1.09 0.36 0.61
CA TRP A 18 2.28 0.97 0.04
C TRP A 18 2.55 2.30 0.73
N ASP A 19 3.71 2.37 1.39
CA ASP A 19 4.26 3.64 1.87
C ASP A 19 4.88 4.37 0.69
N ILE A 20 4.18 5.39 0.19
CA ILE A 20 4.60 6.12 -1.00
C ILE A 20 5.84 6.98 -0.74
N LYS A 21 6.10 7.31 0.52
CA LYS A 21 7.20 8.19 0.89
C LYS A 21 8.48 7.40 1.11
N SER A 22 8.42 6.26 1.79
CA SER A 22 9.61 5.40 1.92
C SER A 22 9.94 4.64 0.64
N CYS A 23 8.94 4.40 -0.22
CA CYS A 23 9.10 3.76 -1.52
C CYS A 23 8.47 4.60 -2.65
N PRO A 24 9.02 5.78 -2.96
CA PRO A 24 8.49 6.61 -4.04
C PRO A 24 8.77 5.98 -5.40
N VAL A 25 7.94 6.32 -6.38
CA VAL A 25 8.20 5.94 -7.77
C VAL A 25 9.40 6.73 -8.27
N PRO A 26 10.44 6.09 -8.83
CA PRO A 26 11.60 6.78 -9.37
C PRO A 26 11.21 7.78 -10.47
N GLY A 27 11.93 8.91 -10.54
CA GLY A 27 11.73 9.89 -11.59
C GLY A 27 11.87 9.29 -13.00
N GLY A 28 10.95 9.66 -13.90
CA GLY A 28 10.88 9.12 -15.27
C GLY A 28 10.12 7.80 -15.41
N TYR A 29 9.67 7.19 -14.30
CA TYR A 29 8.77 6.04 -14.35
C TYR A 29 7.30 6.51 -14.35
N ASP A 30 6.48 5.93 -15.21
CA ASP A 30 5.07 6.29 -15.34
C ASP A 30 4.27 5.82 -14.12
N PRO A 31 3.67 6.73 -13.33
CA PRO A 31 2.84 6.39 -12.18
C PRO A 31 1.64 5.49 -12.54
N LEU A 32 1.13 5.57 -13.78
CA LEU A 32 0.03 4.74 -14.27
C LEU A 32 0.42 3.26 -14.36
N LEU A 33 1.72 2.95 -14.47
CA LEU A 33 2.20 1.58 -14.59
C LEU A 33 2.40 0.90 -13.23
N VAL A 34 2.38 1.63 -12.11
CA VAL A 34 2.62 1.08 -10.77
C VAL A 34 1.66 -0.07 -10.45
N ARG A 35 0.36 0.15 -10.66
CA ARG A 35 -0.65 -0.89 -10.41
C ARG A 35 -0.39 -2.13 -11.26
N ARG A 36 -0.19 -1.94 -12.57
CA ARG A 36 0.07 -3.04 -13.51
C ARG A 36 1.33 -3.82 -13.14
N SER A 37 2.36 -3.14 -12.68
CA SER A 37 3.60 -3.75 -12.20
C SER A 37 3.37 -4.59 -10.93
N ILE A 38 2.62 -4.07 -9.96
CA ILE A 38 2.23 -4.81 -8.75
C ILE A 38 1.38 -6.04 -9.11
N GLU A 39 0.39 -5.90 -10.00
CA GLU A 39 -0.44 -7.00 -10.49
C GLU A 39 0.39 -8.08 -11.16
N SER A 40 1.31 -7.71 -12.05
CA SER A 40 2.20 -8.64 -12.75
C SER A 40 3.04 -9.47 -11.77
N VAL A 41 3.58 -8.80 -10.75
CA VAL A 41 4.36 -9.45 -9.69
C VAL A 41 3.50 -10.43 -8.88
N LEU A 42 2.31 -10.01 -8.45
CA LEU A 42 1.37 -10.85 -7.69
C LEU A 42 0.91 -12.05 -8.52
N TYR A 43 0.63 -11.84 -9.80
CA TYR A 43 0.23 -12.89 -10.73
C TYR A 43 1.31 -13.97 -10.89
N LYS A 44 2.58 -13.56 -11.05
CA LYS A 44 3.73 -14.49 -11.08
C LYS A 44 3.86 -15.29 -9.79
N ARG A 45 3.46 -14.71 -8.67
CA ARG A 45 3.45 -15.35 -7.33
C ARG A 45 2.19 -16.15 -7.03
N LYS A 46 1.27 -16.29 -7.99
CA LYS A 46 0.02 -17.05 -7.89
C LYS A 46 -1.07 -16.39 -7.03
N TYR A 47 -0.96 -15.09 -6.75
CA TYR A 47 -2.06 -14.31 -6.21
C TYR A 47 -2.90 -13.81 -7.40
N HIS A 48 -4.00 -14.50 -7.66
CA HIS A 48 -4.91 -14.29 -8.78
C HIS A 48 -6.27 -13.73 -8.37
N GLY A 49 -6.52 -13.63 -7.06
CA GLY A 49 -7.73 -13.02 -6.54
C GLY A 49 -7.77 -11.50 -6.69
N PRO A 50 -8.89 -10.87 -6.29
CA PRO A 50 -9.08 -9.42 -6.39
C PRO A 50 -7.99 -8.65 -5.64
N LEU A 51 -7.46 -7.59 -6.26
CA LEU A 51 -6.41 -6.75 -5.69
C LEU A 51 -6.96 -5.39 -5.23
N THR A 52 -6.64 -5.02 -4.00
CA THR A 52 -6.81 -3.66 -3.48
C THR A 52 -5.45 -3.09 -3.10
N ILE A 53 -5.08 -1.94 -3.68
CA ILE A 53 -3.84 -1.23 -3.36
C ILE A 53 -4.20 0.04 -2.61
N ILE A 54 -3.56 0.25 -1.46
CA ILE A 54 -3.70 1.46 -0.66
C ILE A 54 -2.31 2.09 -0.54
N ALA A 55 -2.16 3.29 -1.07
CA ALA A 55 -1.00 4.14 -0.84
C ALA A 55 -1.28 5.07 0.34
N PHE A 56 -0.32 5.25 1.23
CA PHE A 56 -0.44 6.17 2.37
C PHE A 56 0.81 7.03 2.53
N GLY A 57 0.60 8.27 2.97
CA GLY A 57 1.66 9.24 3.24
C GLY A 57 1.14 10.67 3.20
N ASN A 58 2.05 11.63 3.37
CA ASN A 58 1.72 13.03 3.12
C ASN A 58 1.51 13.23 1.61
N LEU A 59 0.30 13.64 1.21
CA LEU A 59 -0.02 13.82 -0.21
C LEU A 59 0.37 15.22 -0.68
N GLU A 60 0.60 16.16 0.24
CA GLU A 60 1.05 17.52 -0.09
C GLU A 60 2.46 17.51 -0.70
N ASP A 61 3.28 16.52 -0.35
CA ASP A 61 4.64 16.34 -0.87
C ASP A 61 4.68 15.71 -2.29
N ILE A 62 3.52 15.33 -2.84
CA ILE A 62 3.43 14.59 -4.11
C ILE A 62 2.72 15.46 -5.15
N HIS A 63 3.29 15.52 -6.34
CA HIS A 63 2.70 16.29 -7.45
C HIS A 63 1.27 15.81 -7.77
N VAL A 64 0.35 16.75 -7.95
CA VAL A 64 -1.08 16.45 -8.16
C VAL A 64 -1.35 15.52 -9.35
N GLU A 65 -0.54 15.62 -10.41
CA GLU A 65 -0.64 14.74 -11.59
C GLU A 65 -0.33 13.28 -11.26
N VAL A 66 0.65 13.07 -10.37
CA VAL A 66 1.04 11.74 -9.89
C VAL A 66 -0.08 11.15 -9.01
N LEU A 67 -0.69 11.96 -8.13
CA LEU A 67 -1.85 11.57 -7.33
C LEU A 67 -3.07 11.21 -8.20
N ARG A 68 -3.32 11.97 -9.26
CA ARG A 68 -4.38 11.69 -10.24
C ARG A 68 -4.11 10.37 -10.95
N ALA A 69 -2.91 10.15 -11.45
CA ALA A 69 -2.54 8.90 -12.10
C ALA A 69 -2.76 7.67 -11.20
N TYR A 70 -2.46 7.76 -9.90
CA TYR A 70 -2.77 6.69 -8.95
C TYR A 70 -4.29 6.50 -8.77
N SER A 71 -5.03 7.58 -8.65
CA SER A 71 -6.48 7.53 -8.50
C SER A 71 -7.16 6.93 -9.74
N ASP A 72 -6.71 7.31 -10.94
CA ASP A 72 -7.20 6.81 -12.23
C ASP A 72 -6.93 5.31 -12.40
N THR A 73 -5.86 4.81 -11.78
CA THR A 73 -5.56 3.39 -11.73
C THR A 73 -6.23 2.66 -10.57
N CYS A 74 -7.15 3.27 -9.81
CA CYS A 74 -7.80 2.65 -8.64
C CYS A 74 -6.82 2.28 -7.51
N ILE A 75 -5.72 3.02 -7.35
CA ILE A 75 -4.93 3.02 -6.12
C ILE A 75 -5.60 3.99 -5.15
N ILE A 76 -5.95 3.48 -3.96
CA ILE A 76 -6.61 4.29 -2.94
C ILE A 76 -5.55 5.10 -2.22
N MET A 77 -5.63 6.42 -2.32
CA MET A 77 -4.74 7.35 -1.62
C MET A 77 -5.29 7.66 -0.22
N LYS A 78 -4.49 7.42 0.82
CA LYS A 78 -4.77 7.84 2.19
C LYS A 78 -3.80 8.94 2.61
N HIS A 79 -4.34 10.14 2.76
CA HIS A 79 -3.57 11.27 3.22
C HIS A 79 -3.33 11.20 4.73
N ASP A 80 -2.06 11.37 5.09
CA ASP A 80 -1.63 11.55 6.46
C ASP A 80 -0.66 12.74 6.56
N PRO A 81 -1.12 13.91 7.04
CA PRO A 81 -0.28 15.10 7.16
C PRO A 81 0.78 14.99 8.28
N PHE A 82 0.70 13.95 9.12
CA PHE A 82 1.61 13.77 10.27
C PHE A 82 2.63 12.66 10.08
N PHE A 83 2.72 12.08 8.88
CA PHE A 83 3.56 10.91 8.60
C PHE A 83 5.08 11.14 8.81
N GLU A 84 5.53 12.37 9.05
CA GLU A 84 6.96 12.71 9.26
C GLU A 84 7.25 13.77 10.34
N SER A 85 6.28 14.28 11.09
CA SER A 85 6.63 15.30 12.10
C SER A 85 7.37 14.65 13.27
N ALA A 86 8.55 15.19 13.63
CA ALA A 86 9.33 14.81 14.81
C ALA A 86 8.57 14.95 16.14
N CYS A 87 7.36 15.52 16.12
CA CYS A 87 6.41 15.55 17.23
C CYS A 87 5.80 14.18 17.58
N ALA A 88 6.14 13.11 16.83
CA ALA A 88 5.72 11.73 17.12
C ALA A 88 6.02 11.27 18.55
N ASP A 89 7.01 11.89 19.22
CA ASP A 89 7.38 11.55 20.60
C ASP A 89 6.60 12.34 21.67
N ILE A 90 5.82 13.37 21.33
CA ILE A 90 5.21 14.24 22.36
C ILE A 90 3.75 13.91 22.65
N LEU A 91 2.97 13.38 21.71
CA LEU A 91 1.57 13.00 22.00
C LEU A 91 1.10 11.87 21.09
N GLY A 92 1.48 10.62 21.37
CA GLY A 92 0.85 9.41 20.83
C GLY A 92 0.28 9.54 19.40
N CYS A 93 1.11 9.95 18.42
CA CYS A 93 0.66 10.42 17.11
C CYS A 93 -0.01 9.31 16.26
N THR A 94 -1.29 9.17 16.53
CA THR A 94 -2.49 8.98 15.68
C THR A 94 -2.44 8.46 14.25
N SER A 95 -1.35 8.41 13.48
CA SER A 95 -1.45 7.98 12.07
C SER A 95 -0.73 6.68 11.71
N ILE A 96 0.54 6.48 12.08
CA ILE A 96 1.16 5.14 11.98
C ILE A 96 0.39 4.17 12.88
N SER A 97 0.00 4.59 14.09
CA SER A 97 -0.85 3.79 14.97
C SER A 97 -2.22 3.47 14.34
N THR A 98 -2.83 4.40 13.60
CA THR A 98 -4.11 4.17 12.90
C THR A 98 -3.95 3.24 11.70
N ILE A 99 -2.93 3.42 10.86
CA ILE A 99 -2.65 2.52 9.73
C ILE A 99 -2.30 1.13 10.26
N MET A 100 -1.47 1.04 11.29
CA MET A 100 -1.14 -0.22 11.96
C MET A 100 -2.37 -0.86 12.62
N LYS A 101 -3.27 -0.06 13.19
CA LYS A 101 -4.56 -0.53 13.75
C LYS A 101 -5.49 -1.02 12.66
N GLU A 102 -5.60 -0.32 11.53
CA GLU A 102 -6.39 -0.77 10.37
C GLU A 102 -5.80 -2.04 9.76
N MET A 103 -4.49 -2.14 9.62
CA MET A 103 -3.80 -3.36 9.16
C MET A 103 -4.06 -4.52 10.11
N ARG A 104 -3.96 -4.28 11.43
CA ARG A 104 -4.22 -5.29 12.47
C ARG A 104 -5.68 -5.72 12.48
N ASN A 105 -6.61 -4.77 12.44
CA ASN A 105 -8.06 -5.02 12.39
C ASN A 105 -8.43 -5.79 11.11
N TRP A 106 -7.83 -5.43 9.97
CA TRP A 106 -8.10 -6.13 8.72
C TRP A 106 -7.58 -7.57 8.74
N LYS A 107 -6.37 -7.81 9.26
CA LYS A 107 -5.85 -9.18 9.48
C LYS A 107 -6.75 -9.99 10.41
N TYR A 108 -7.28 -9.36 11.47
CA TYR A 108 -8.20 -10.01 12.40
C TYR A 108 -9.50 -10.46 11.70
N VAL A 109 -10.07 -9.60 10.85
CA VAL A 109 -11.31 -9.90 10.13
C VAL A 109 -11.09 -10.84 8.92
N ASN A 110 -9.89 -10.86 8.34
CA ASN A 110 -9.62 -11.58 7.10
C ASN A 110 -8.45 -12.56 7.25
N ILE A 111 -8.60 -13.53 8.17
CA ILE A 111 -7.57 -14.51 8.55
C ILE A 111 -7.01 -15.27 7.33
N SER A 112 -7.84 -15.50 6.30
CA SER A 112 -7.47 -16.20 5.06
C SER A 112 -7.14 -15.28 3.89
N THR A 113 -6.68 -14.05 4.14
CA THR A 113 -6.32 -13.12 3.07
C THR A 113 -4.88 -12.62 3.18
N PRO A 114 -4.11 -12.66 2.07
CA PRO A 114 -2.75 -12.15 2.08
C PRO A 114 -2.71 -10.62 2.15
N VAL A 115 -2.01 -10.10 3.17
CA VAL A 115 -1.60 -8.69 3.27
C VAL A 115 -0.15 -8.56 2.83
N LEU A 116 0.11 -7.69 1.86
CA LEU A 116 1.47 -7.28 1.50
C LEU A 116 1.70 -5.84 1.96
N PHE A 117 2.83 -5.61 2.62
CA PHE A 117 3.31 -4.28 2.99
C PHE A 117 4.56 -3.96 2.17
N ILE A 118 4.53 -2.84 1.46
CA ILE A 118 5.65 -2.32 0.67
C ILE A 118 6.13 -1.04 1.38
N SER A 119 7.23 -1.17 2.11
CA SER A 119 7.99 -0.07 2.71
C SER A 119 9.48 -0.40 2.59
N ASN A 120 10.33 0.62 2.69
CA ASN A 120 11.74 0.36 2.97
C ASN A 120 11.90 -0.10 4.44
N PRO A 121 12.78 -1.08 4.72
CA PRO A 121 13.06 -1.55 6.08
C PRO A 121 13.84 -0.53 6.92
#